data_AF-A0A952AJU7-F1
#
_entry.id   AF-A0A952AJU7-F1
#
_cell.length_a   1.000
_cell.length_b   1.000
_cell.length_c   1.000
_cell.angle_alpha   90.00
_cell.angle_beta   90.00
_cell.angle_gamma   90.00
#
_symmetry.space_group_name_H-M   'P 1'
#
loop_
_entity.id
_entity.type
_entity.pdbx_description
1 polymer ?
#
loop_
_entity_poly.entity_id
_entity_poly.type
_entity_poly.pdbx_seq_one_letter_code
_entity_poly.pdbx_strand_id
1 'polypeptide(L)'
;RGSLMNRYVNLWNNNYWVDYGEWLAAPRNTKIWEAKEKIIVRQTGDRIIATLIDTNIICRKNLHIIISDELNHKFILGILNSKLTDFYYQQINPERGEALAEVKKNHIEQLPIPKDISDKQQTEIIKLVEQLLQFNKELQAVTLADKKDQLQNRISFTEDKLNQIIYKLYELTDEEINLVEATN
;
A
#
# COMPACT_ATOMS: atom_id res chain seq x y z
N ARG A 1 -13.32 -5.03 3.58
CA ARG A 1 -12.90 -5.78 4.80
C ARG A 1 -11.38 -5.91 4.77
N GLY A 2 -10.68 -5.82 5.91
CA GLY A 2 -9.22 -5.96 5.96
C GLY A 2 -8.62 -7.21 5.29
N SER A 3 -9.25 -8.38 5.46
CA SER A 3 -8.78 -9.65 4.88
C SER A 3 -8.79 -9.70 3.34
N LEU A 4 -9.48 -8.78 2.67
CA LEU A 4 -9.55 -8.70 1.22
C LEU A 4 -8.51 -7.73 0.63
N MET A 5 -7.74 -7.06 1.49
CA MET A 5 -6.82 -6.00 1.09
C MET A 5 -5.41 -6.53 1.27
N ASN A 6 -4.71 -6.65 0.15
CA ASN A 6 -3.35 -7.14 0.06
C ASN A 6 -2.48 -6.09 -0.64
N ARG A 7 -1.17 -6.28 -0.61
CA ARG A 7 -0.20 -5.39 -1.25
C ARG A 7 -0.56 -5.25 -2.73
N TYR A 8 -0.85 -4.02 -3.18
CA TYR A 8 -1.31 -3.68 -4.53
C TYR A 8 -2.58 -4.42 -5.03
N VAL A 9 -3.34 -5.07 -4.13
CA VAL A 9 -4.46 -5.94 -4.52
C VAL A 9 -5.69 -5.69 -3.66
N ASN A 10 -6.82 -5.42 -4.32
CA ASN A 10 -8.15 -5.43 -3.70
C ASN A 10 -8.95 -6.64 -4.21
N LEU A 11 -9.26 -7.58 -3.31
CA LEU A 11 -10.01 -8.81 -3.61
C LEU A 11 -11.53 -8.67 -3.42
N TRP A 12 -12.04 -7.47 -3.10
CA TRP A 12 -13.48 -7.28 -2.99
C TRP A 12 -14.13 -7.29 -4.38
N ASN A 13 -15.14 -8.14 -4.54
CA ASN A 13 -15.78 -8.46 -5.81
C ASN A 13 -17.26 -8.05 -5.84
N ASN A 14 -17.62 -6.94 -5.20
CA ASN A 14 -18.99 -6.41 -5.15
C ASN A 14 -20.05 -7.38 -4.59
N ASN A 15 -19.65 -8.36 -3.77
CA ASN A 15 -20.53 -9.41 -3.27
C ASN A 15 -21.30 -9.06 -1.98
N TYR A 16 -21.11 -7.87 -1.42
CA TYR A 16 -21.91 -7.34 -0.31
C TYR A 16 -21.86 -5.82 -0.30
N TRP A 17 -22.89 -5.20 0.26
CA TRP A 17 -23.06 -3.75 0.36
C TRP A 17 -23.47 -3.35 1.78
N VAL A 18 -23.45 -2.05 2.05
CA VAL A 18 -23.90 -1.45 3.31
C VAL A 18 -24.94 -0.41 2.94
N ASP A 19 -26.10 -0.46 3.59
CA ASP A 19 -27.08 0.63 3.53
C ASP A 19 -26.54 1.80 4.36
N TYR A 20 -25.97 2.80 3.68
CA TYR A 20 -25.21 3.86 4.34
C TYR A 20 -26.05 5.12 4.52
N GLY A 21 -26.24 5.53 5.77
CA GLY A 21 -26.96 6.76 6.09
C GLY A 21 -26.87 7.15 7.57
N GLU A 22 -27.63 8.17 7.93
CA GLU A 22 -27.61 8.77 9.28
C GLU A 22 -28.08 7.81 10.38
N TRP A 23 -28.80 6.74 10.01
CA TRP A 23 -29.23 5.68 10.94
C TRP A 23 -28.07 4.78 11.42
N LEU A 24 -26.89 4.88 10.80
CA LEU A 24 -25.72 4.16 11.31
C LEU A 24 -25.29 4.74 12.66
N ALA A 25 -24.75 3.90 13.55
CA ALA A 25 -24.31 4.36 14.88
C ALA A 25 -23.13 5.37 14.84
N ALA A 26 -22.35 5.37 13.75
CA ALA A 26 -21.22 6.26 13.56
C ALA A 26 -20.92 6.47 12.05
N PRO A 27 -21.81 7.15 11.30
CA PRO A 27 -21.54 7.48 9.92
C PRO A 27 -20.30 8.38 9.86
N ARG A 28 -19.47 8.13 8.87
CA ARG A 28 -18.31 8.94 8.51
C ARG A 28 -18.73 9.96 7.47
N ASN A 29 -17.93 11.01 7.34
CA ASN A 29 -18.11 12.02 6.31
C ASN A 29 -18.13 11.36 4.92
N THR A 30 -19.19 11.61 4.14
CA THR A 30 -19.39 10.99 2.82
C THR A 30 -18.30 11.37 1.82
N LYS A 31 -17.64 12.51 2.01
CA LYS A 31 -16.49 12.94 1.20
C LYS A 31 -15.38 11.88 1.14
N ILE A 32 -15.21 11.10 2.20
CA ILE A 32 -14.26 9.97 2.21
C ILE A 32 -14.67 8.95 1.14
N TRP A 33 -15.95 8.60 1.03
CA TRP A 33 -16.45 7.61 0.08
C TRP A 33 -16.50 8.14 -1.35
N GLU A 34 -16.74 9.44 -1.50
CA GLU A 34 -16.79 10.18 -2.78
C GLU A 34 -15.41 10.47 -3.39
N ALA A 35 -14.32 10.39 -2.61
CA ALA A 35 -12.97 10.57 -3.13
C ALA A 35 -12.67 9.59 -4.28
N LYS A 36 -12.17 10.11 -5.41
CA LYS A 36 -11.95 9.33 -6.64
C LYS A 36 -10.96 8.18 -6.47
N GLU A 37 -9.91 8.42 -5.70
CA GLU A 37 -8.83 7.48 -5.44
C GLU A 37 -8.43 7.64 -3.98
N LYS A 38 -8.17 6.51 -3.31
CA LYS A 38 -7.74 6.48 -1.91
C LYS A 38 -6.77 5.34 -1.71
N ILE A 39 -5.87 5.49 -0.75
CA ILE A 39 -5.06 4.37 -0.28
C ILE A 39 -5.76 3.79 0.94
N ILE A 40 -5.78 2.47 1.02
CA ILE A 40 -6.15 1.75 2.23
C ILE A 40 -4.94 1.03 2.79
N VAL A 41 -4.84 1.03 4.12
CA VAL A 41 -3.83 0.26 4.85
C VAL A 41 -4.56 -0.73 5.75
N ARG A 42 -4.17 -2.00 5.67
CA ARG A 42 -4.73 -3.06 6.50
C ARG A 42 -4.24 -2.90 7.94
N GLN A 43 -5.16 -2.96 8.90
CA GLN A 43 -4.81 -2.91 10.33
C GLN A 43 -4.22 -4.22 10.85
N THR A 44 -4.77 -5.38 10.47
CA THR A 44 -4.28 -6.66 10.98
C THR A 44 -3.00 -7.07 10.28
N GLY A 45 -1.88 -7.06 11.00
CA GLY A 45 -0.55 -7.40 10.51
C GLY A 45 0.54 -6.63 11.26
N ASP A 46 1.77 -7.13 11.19
CA ASP A 46 2.96 -6.50 11.79
C ASP A 46 3.79 -5.69 10.77
N ARG A 47 3.28 -5.52 9.54
CA ARG A 47 3.90 -4.80 8.43
C ARG A 47 2.88 -3.99 7.63
N ILE A 48 3.36 -3.07 6.79
CA ILE A 48 2.47 -2.27 5.95
C ILE A 48 1.97 -3.10 4.77
N ILE A 49 0.64 -3.17 4.66
CA ILE A 49 -0.05 -3.78 3.53
C ILE A 49 -1.05 -2.76 3.01
N ALA A 50 -0.73 -2.17 1.86
CA ALA A 50 -1.53 -1.12 1.27
C ALA A 50 -1.90 -1.38 -0.21
N THR A 51 -3.03 -0.82 -0.63
CA THR A 51 -3.47 -0.80 -2.03
C THR A 51 -4.36 0.41 -2.31
N LEU A 52 -4.70 0.65 -3.58
CA LEU A 52 -5.68 1.65 -3.98
C LEU A 52 -7.09 1.08 -3.99
N ILE A 53 -8.04 1.96 -3.69
CA ILE A 53 -9.46 1.75 -3.90
C ILE A 53 -10.06 2.95 -4.61
N ASP A 54 -11.07 2.67 -5.42
CA ASP A 54 -11.84 3.67 -6.15
C ASP A 54 -12.98 4.24 -5.31
N THR A 55 -13.76 5.14 -5.90
CA THR A 55 -14.99 5.70 -5.35
C THR A 55 -15.98 4.61 -4.91
N ASN A 56 -16.83 4.92 -3.91
CA ASN A 56 -17.94 4.09 -3.43
C ASN A 56 -17.56 2.80 -2.68
N ILE A 57 -16.28 2.58 -2.36
CA ILE A 57 -15.89 1.48 -1.47
C ILE A 57 -15.96 1.94 -0.01
N ILE A 58 -16.91 1.38 0.74
CA ILE A 58 -17.06 1.61 2.18
C ILE A 58 -16.19 0.63 2.97
N CYS A 59 -15.29 1.18 3.77
CA CYS A 59 -14.36 0.40 4.58
C CYS A 59 -14.92 0.10 5.98
N ARG A 60 -14.57 -1.09 6.50
CA ARG A 60 -14.82 -1.42 7.91
C ARG A 60 -13.75 -0.79 8.80
N LYS A 61 -14.00 -0.76 10.12
CA LYS A 61 -13.07 -0.20 11.13
C LYS A 61 -11.66 -0.78 11.06
N ASN A 62 -11.49 -2.01 10.55
CA ASN A 62 -10.19 -2.71 10.46
C ASN A 62 -9.27 -2.28 9.29
N LEU A 63 -9.47 -1.06 8.80
CA LEU A 63 -8.73 -0.45 7.69
C LEU A 63 -8.46 1.01 8.03
N HIS A 64 -7.27 1.49 7.71
CA HIS A 64 -6.97 2.92 7.66
C HIS A 64 -7.14 3.43 6.23
N ILE A 65 -7.56 4.68 6.07
CA ILE A 65 -7.75 5.34 4.79
C ILE A 65 -6.83 6.55 4.75
N ILE A 66 -6.06 6.68 3.67
CA ILE A 66 -5.20 7.83 3.40
C ILE A 66 -5.73 8.51 2.13
N ILE A 67 -5.99 9.81 2.26
CA ILE A 67 -6.38 10.71 1.18
C ILE A 67 -5.41 11.90 1.24
N SER A 68 -4.80 12.24 0.11
CA SER A 68 -3.87 13.36 0.00
C SER A 68 -4.30 14.30 -1.13
N ASP A 69 -4.33 15.59 -0.82
CA ASP A 69 -4.52 16.66 -1.80
C ASP A 69 -3.18 17.25 -2.30
N GLU A 70 -2.07 16.92 -1.63
CA GLU A 70 -0.73 17.44 -1.93
C GLU A 70 0.09 16.51 -2.83
N LEU A 71 0.02 15.20 -2.57
CA LEU A 71 0.85 14.19 -3.21
C LEU A 71 -0.01 13.16 -3.92
N ASN A 72 0.50 12.64 -5.04
CA ASN A 72 -0.18 11.59 -5.78
C ASN A 72 -0.29 10.29 -4.95
N HIS A 73 -1.48 9.69 -4.89
CA HIS A 73 -1.71 8.47 -4.11
C HIS A 73 -0.84 7.29 -4.56
N LYS A 74 -0.56 7.17 -5.87
CA LYS A 74 0.32 6.10 -6.39
C LYS A 74 1.76 6.30 -5.92
N PHE A 75 2.22 7.55 -5.85
CA PHE A 75 3.52 7.86 -5.29
C PHE A 75 3.60 7.44 -3.82
N ILE A 76 2.65 7.90 -2.98
CA ILE A 76 2.59 7.53 -1.57
C ILE A 76 2.52 6.01 -1.41
N LEU A 77 1.69 5.33 -2.22
CA LEU A 77 1.55 3.87 -2.18
C LEU A 77 2.87 3.14 -2.46
N GLY A 78 3.64 3.62 -3.44
CA GLY A 78 4.95 3.06 -3.76
C GLY A 78 5.91 3.15 -2.57
N ILE A 79 5.92 4.29 -1.86
CA ILE A 79 6.71 4.45 -0.64
C ILE A 79 6.20 3.52 0.46
N LEU A 80 4.89 3.50 0.72
CA LEU A 80 4.29 2.71 1.80
C LEU A 80 4.56 1.21 1.69
N ASN A 81 4.53 0.66 0.48
CA ASN A 81 4.75 -0.77 0.23
C ASN A 81 6.23 -1.15 0.00
N SER A 82 7.16 -0.21 0.19
CA SER A 82 8.60 -0.46 0.00
C SER A 82 9.24 -1.21 1.17
N LYS A 83 10.35 -1.91 0.89
CA LYS A 83 11.17 -2.58 1.90
C LYS A 83 11.74 -1.61 2.94
N LEU A 84 12.08 -0.38 2.51
CA LEU A 84 12.55 0.67 3.43
C LEU A 84 11.46 1.06 4.43
N THR A 85 10.22 1.23 3.97
CA THR A 85 9.10 1.56 4.86
C THR A 85 8.78 0.40 5.79
N ASP A 86 8.79 -0.85 5.30
CA ASP A 86 8.60 -2.02 6.17
C ASP A 86 9.71 -2.10 7.24
N PHE A 87 10.97 -1.87 6.86
CA PHE A 87 12.11 -1.84 7.78
C PHE A 87 11.94 -0.77 8.86
N TYR A 88 11.61 0.47 8.47
CA TYR A 88 11.38 1.57 9.39
C TYR A 88 10.18 1.30 10.30
N TYR A 89 9.08 0.80 9.74
CA TYR A 89 7.86 0.47 10.48
C TYR A 89 8.13 -0.56 11.59
N GLN A 90 8.96 -1.57 11.32
CA GLN A 90 9.34 -2.57 12.32
C GLN A 90 10.15 -1.99 13.49
N GLN A 91 10.80 -0.84 13.33
CA GLN A 91 11.52 -0.18 14.44
C GLN A 91 10.58 0.57 15.37
N ILE A 92 9.48 1.10 14.85
CA ILE A 92 8.51 1.89 15.61
C ILE A 92 7.31 1.05 16.10
N ASN A 93 7.09 -0.13 15.53
CA ASN A 93 6.03 -1.04 15.93
C ASN A 93 6.54 -2.09 16.94
N PRO A 94 6.12 -2.05 18.22
CA PRO A 94 6.57 -3.01 19.22
C PRO A 94 6.00 -4.43 19.01
N GLU A 95 4.91 -4.58 18.24
CA GLU A 95 4.16 -5.84 18.11
C GLU A 95 4.70 -6.77 16.99
N ARG A 96 6.02 -6.79 16.79
CA ARG A 96 6.65 -7.57 15.71
C ARG A 96 6.50 -9.09 15.96
N GLY A 97 5.93 -9.81 15.01
CA GLY A 97 5.74 -11.26 15.10
C GLY A 97 4.62 -11.71 16.06
N GLU A 98 3.83 -10.78 16.60
CA GLU A 98 2.70 -11.12 17.48
C GLU A 98 1.49 -11.62 16.69
N ALA A 99 0.78 -12.62 17.23
CA ALA A 99 -0.39 -13.21 16.57
C ALA A 99 -1.55 -12.22 16.36
N LEU A 100 -1.60 -11.14 17.14
CA LEU A 100 -2.64 -10.10 17.11
C LEU A 100 -2.07 -8.71 16.79
N ALA A 101 -0.91 -8.65 16.11
CA ALA A 101 -0.28 -7.39 15.74
C ALA A 101 -1.21 -6.47 14.94
N GLU A 102 -1.20 -5.19 15.30
CA GLU A 102 -1.99 -4.15 14.65
C GLU A 102 -1.10 -3.03 14.07
N VAL A 103 -1.33 -2.73 12.79
CA VAL A 103 -0.87 -1.50 12.17
C VAL A 103 -1.66 -0.32 12.71
N LYS A 104 -1.05 0.46 13.61
CA LYS A 104 -1.71 1.58 14.28
C LYS A 104 -1.60 2.87 13.46
N LYS A 105 -2.66 3.68 13.50
CA LYS A 105 -2.75 4.96 12.78
C LYS A 105 -1.59 5.90 13.11
N ASN A 106 -1.25 6.03 14.39
CA ASN A 106 -0.18 6.89 14.87
C ASN A 106 1.20 6.50 14.33
N HIS A 107 1.44 5.21 14.03
CA HIS A 107 2.69 4.77 13.41
C HIS A 107 2.72 5.10 11.91
N ILE A 108 1.58 4.94 11.21
CA ILE A 108 1.46 5.35 9.80
C ILE A 108 1.73 6.85 9.63
N GLU A 109 1.20 7.69 10.53
CA GLU A 109 1.40 9.15 10.50
C GLU A 109 2.87 9.57 10.75
N GLN A 110 3.70 8.68 11.29
CA GLN A 110 5.14 8.92 11.51
C GLN A 110 6.00 8.49 10.33
N LEU A 111 5.44 7.77 9.35
CA LEU A 111 6.22 7.29 8.21
C LEU A 111 6.74 8.48 7.39
N PRO A 112 8.06 8.53 7.11
CA PRO A 112 8.64 9.66 6.40
C PRO A 112 8.24 9.57 4.92
N ILE A 113 7.29 10.41 4.47
CA ILE A 113 6.94 10.55 3.05
C ILE A 113 7.56 11.85 2.52
N PRO A 114 8.51 11.78 1.59
CA PRO A 114 9.18 12.97 1.08
C PRO A 114 8.21 13.82 0.26
N LYS A 115 8.23 15.13 0.54
CA LYS A 115 7.36 16.12 -0.13
C LYS A 115 8.11 16.86 -1.25
N ASP A 116 9.39 17.14 -1.05
CA ASP A 116 10.22 17.89 -1.98
C ASP A 116 10.98 16.93 -2.90
N ILE A 117 10.29 16.42 -3.92
CA ILE A 117 10.88 15.50 -4.91
C ILE A 117 10.77 16.07 -6.32
N SER A 118 11.68 15.65 -7.21
CA SER A 118 11.57 16.07 -8.61
C SER A 118 10.40 15.39 -9.31
N ASP A 119 9.73 16.12 -10.21
CA ASP A 119 8.63 15.59 -11.04
C ASP A 119 9.01 14.31 -11.78
N LYS A 120 10.28 14.22 -12.20
CA LYS A 120 10.82 13.05 -12.90
C LYS A 120 10.85 11.81 -12.00
N GLN A 121 11.37 11.93 -10.77
CA GLN A 121 11.41 10.82 -9.81
C GLN A 121 9.99 10.41 -9.41
N GLN A 122 9.12 11.39 -9.17
CA GLN A 122 7.71 11.14 -8.85
C GLN A 122 7.04 10.33 -9.96
N THR A 123 7.20 10.77 -11.21
CA THR A 123 6.62 10.13 -12.39
C THR A 123 7.14 8.70 -12.57
N GLU A 124 8.43 8.47 -12.32
CA GLU A 124 9.02 7.13 -12.44
C GLU A 124 8.43 6.16 -11.40
N ILE A 125 8.31 6.59 -10.14
CA ILE A 125 7.69 5.79 -9.07
C ILE A 125 6.22 5.51 -9.40
N ILE A 126 5.46 6.52 -9.80
CA ILE A 126 4.05 6.39 -10.18
C ILE A 126 3.90 5.32 -11.29
N LYS A 127 4.73 5.39 -12.32
CA LYS A 127 4.68 4.44 -13.45
C LYS A 127 4.94 3.00 -13.01
N LEU A 128 5.89 2.76 -12.10
CA LEU A 128 6.16 1.43 -11.57
C LEU A 128 4.99 0.92 -10.72
N VAL A 129 4.38 1.80 -9.92
CA VAL A 129 3.19 1.44 -9.12
C VAL A 129 1.99 1.12 -10.01
N GLU A 130 1.78 1.85 -11.11
CA GLU A 130 0.75 1.52 -12.10
C GLU A 130 0.99 0.14 -12.74
N GLN A 131 2.24 -0.20 -13.06
CA GLN A 131 2.60 -1.53 -13.55
C GLN A 131 2.33 -2.61 -12.50
N LEU A 132 2.68 -2.37 -11.23
CA LEU A 132 2.43 -3.32 -10.14
C LEU A 132 0.94 -3.57 -9.95
N LEU A 133 0.11 -2.52 -9.93
CA LEU A 133 -1.34 -2.64 -9.83
C LEU A 133 -1.91 -3.43 -11.01
N GLN A 134 -1.43 -3.16 -12.23
CA GLN A 134 -1.88 -3.84 -13.44
C GLN A 134 -1.47 -5.33 -13.45
N PHE A 135 -0.21 -5.65 -13.17
CA PHE A 135 0.27 -7.04 -13.15
C PHE A 135 -0.43 -7.86 -12.07
N ASN A 136 -0.65 -7.27 -10.89
CA ASN A 136 -1.39 -7.93 -9.81
C ASN A 136 -2.87 -8.17 -10.18
N LYS A 137 -3.49 -7.28 -10.97
CA LYS A 137 -4.84 -7.50 -11.50
C LYS A 137 -4.87 -8.63 -12.53
N GLU A 138 -3.91 -8.65 -13.45
CA GLU A 138 -3.78 -9.74 -14.43
C GLU A 138 -3.52 -11.09 -13.75
N LEU A 139 -2.70 -11.11 -12.71
CA LEU A 139 -2.37 -12.30 -11.92
C LEU A 139 -3.61 -12.91 -11.25
N GLN A 140 -4.59 -12.09 -10.87
CA GLN A 140 -5.85 -12.58 -10.29
C GLN A 140 -6.77 -13.21 -11.34
N ALA A 141 -6.67 -12.80 -12.60
CA ALA A 141 -7.52 -13.27 -13.69
C ALA A 141 -6.93 -14.48 -14.44
N VAL A 142 -5.61 -14.69 -14.34
CA VAL A 142 -4.92 -15.75 -15.09
C VAL A 142 -5.12 -17.12 -14.47
N THR A 143 -5.39 -18.13 -15.30
CA THR A 143 -5.56 -19.53 -14.87
C THR A 143 -4.39 -20.44 -15.30
N LEU A 144 -3.64 -20.03 -16.34
CA LEU A 144 -2.49 -20.78 -16.84
C LEU A 144 -1.27 -20.59 -15.94
N ALA A 145 -0.67 -21.70 -15.49
CA ALA A 145 0.48 -21.70 -14.59
C ALA A 145 1.68 -20.91 -15.14
N ASP A 146 2.11 -21.19 -16.38
CA ASP A 146 3.26 -20.51 -16.98
C ASP A 146 3.10 -18.98 -17.04
N LYS A 147 1.88 -18.51 -17.33
CA LYS A 147 1.59 -17.07 -17.36
C LYS A 147 1.56 -16.47 -15.95
N LYS A 148 1.13 -17.24 -14.95
CA LYS A 148 1.16 -16.85 -13.55
C LYS A 148 2.59 -16.62 -13.08
N ASP A 149 3.49 -17.56 -13.40
CA ASP A 149 4.91 -17.46 -13.05
C ASP A 149 5.59 -16.28 -13.75
N GLN A 150 5.27 -16.05 -15.04
CA GLN A 150 5.76 -14.87 -15.77
C GLN A 150 5.31 -13.55 -15.12
N LEU A 151 4.05 -13.45 -14.69
CA LEU A 151 3.53 -12.26 -14.01
C LEU A 151 4.16 -12.07 -12.63
N GLN A 152 4.34 -13.14 -11.85
CA GLN A 152 5.03 -13.08 -10.56
C GLN A 152 6.47 -12.59 -10.70
N ASN A 153 7.21 -13.08 -11.71
CA ASN A 153 8.56 -12.60 -12.00
C ASN A 153 8.58 -11.12 -12.39
N ARG A 154 7.60 -10.66 -13.19
CA ARG A 154 7.47 -9.23 -13.54
C ARG A 154 7.15 -8.37 -12.34
N ILE A 155 6.29 -8.84 -11.43
CA ILE A 155 5.98 -8.15 -10.17
C ILE A 155 7.24 -8.03 -9.33
N SER A 156 7.92 -9.14 -9.06
CA SER A 156 9.17 -9.16 -8.27
C SER A 156 10.21 -8.18 -8.84
N PHE A 157 10.47 -8.24 -10.15
CA PHE A 157 11.43 -7.34 -10.79
C PHE A 157 11.03 -5.86 -10.69
N THR A 158 9.73 -5.57 -10.78
CA THR A 158 9.22 -4.20 -10.70
C THR A 158 9.29 -3.68 -9.25
N GLU A 159 9.01 -4.52 -8.25
CA GLU A 159 9.18 -4.19 -6.83
C GLU A 159 10.65 -3.94 -6.49
N ASP A 160 11.57 -4.78 -6.98
CA ASP A 160 13.01 -4.57 -6.78
C ASP A 160 13.47 -3.25 -7.39
N LYS A 161 13.05 -2.95 -8.63
CA LYS A 161 13.35 -1.67 -9.28
C LYS A 161 12.79 -0.48 -8.49
N LEU A 162 11.56 -0.61 -7.98
CA LEU A 162 10.93 0.42 -7.14
C LEU A 162 11.74 0.66 -5.86
N ASN A 163 12.14 -0.40 -5.16
CA ASN A 163 12.97 -0.31 -3.95
C ASN A 163 14.31 0.38 -4.23
N GLN A 164 14.98 0.06 -5.35
CA GLN A 164 16.24 0.71 -5.73
C GLN A 164 16.09 2.22 -5.98
N ILE A 165 14.97 2.66 -6.54
CA ILE A 165 14.69 4.10 -6.71
C ILE A 165 14.41 4.75 -5.36
N ILE A 166 13.69 4.06 -4.47
CA ILE A 166 13.38 4.55 -3.13
C ILE A 166 14.66 4.67 -2.30
N TYR A 167 15.56 3.69 -2.31
CA TYR A 167 16.84 3.80 -1.60
C TYR A 167 17.64 5.03 -2.03
N LYS A 168 17.68 5.31 -3.34
CA LYS A 168 18.31 6.52 -3.88
C LYS A 168 17.58 7.80 -3.47
N LEU A 169 16.25 7.76 -3.38
CA LEU A 169 15.44 8.90 -2.97
C LEU A 169 15.73 9.34 -1.52
N TYR A 170 16.05 8.39 -0.65
CA TYR A 170 16.41 8.63 0.74
C TYR A 170 17.94 8.64 0.96
N GLU A 171 18.72 8.62 -0.12
CA GLU A 171 20.19 8.71 -0.09
C GLU A 171 20.87 7.60 0.74
N LEU A 172 20.30 6.39 0.75
CA LEU A 172 20.88 5.26 1.48
C LEU A 172 22.21 4.82 0.85
N THR A 173 23.15 4.48 1.72
CA THR A 173 24.42 3.82 1.39
C THR A 173 24.23 2.33 1.12
N ASP A 174 25.20 1.69 0.46
CA ASP A 174 25.16 0.25 0.21
C ASP A 174 25.08 -0.58 1.51
N GLU A 175 25.72 -0.12 2.58
CA GLU A 175 25.66 -0.76 3.90
C GLU A 175 24.24 -0.72 4.49
N GLU A 176 23.58 0.44 4.39
CA GLU A 176 22.18 0.60 4.85
C GLU A 176 21.20 -0.18 3.99
N ILE A 177 21.41 -0.22 2.67
CA ILE A 177 20.60 -1.05 1.76
C ILE A 177 20.72 -2.52 2.15
N ASN A 178 21.94 -3.01 2.40
CA ASN A 178 22.15 -4.39 2.82
C ASN A 178 21.45 -4.70 4.15
N LEU A 179 21.43 -3.76 5.10
CA LEU A 179 20.72 -3.91 6.37
C LEU A 179 19.19 -4.03 6.16
N VAL A 180 18.63 -3.16 5.30
CA VAL A 180 17.20 -3.18 4.95
C VAL A 180 16.84 -4.50 4.27
N GLU A 181 17.64 -4.96 3.32
CA GLU A 181 17.41 -6.19 2.56
C GLU A 181 17.57 -7.46 3.43
N ALA A 182 18.47 -7.45 4.42
CA ALA A 182 18.67 -8.58 5.32
C ALA A 182 17.51 -8.79 6.32
N THR A 183 16.67 -7.76 6.53
CA THR A 183 15.60 -7.77 7.53
C THR A 183 14.23 -8.15 6.94
N ASN A 184 14.09 -8.07 5.61
CA ASN A 184 12.81 -8.21 4.89
C ASN A 184 12.63 -9.57 4.22
#